data_AF-A0A373DQ23-F1
#
_entry.id   AF-A0A373DQ23-F1
#
_cell.length_a   1.000
_cell.length_b   1.000
_cell.length_c   1.000
_cell.angle_alpha   90.00
_cell.angle_beta   90.00
_cell.angle_gamma   90.00
#
_symmetry.space_group_name_H-M   'P 1'
#
loop_
_entity.id
_entity.type
_entity.pdbx_description
1 polymer ?
#
loop_
_entity_poly.entity_id
_entity_poly.type
_entity_poly.pdbx_seq_one_letter_code
_entity_poly.pdbx_strand_id
1 'polypeptide(L)' 'MLDRIGRSPEGLLPIAASLEQADLFVMPVDDGVVGRRVLWLAEGELIDAFDSIGQCFASMIDYTKRRSRKMREEAGEGGL' A
#
# COMPACT_ATOMS: atom_id res chain seq x y z
N MET A 1 -9.92 -10.61 -10.89
CA MET A 1 -9.48 -9.27 -10.42
C MET A 1 -9.31 -9.22 -8.89
N LEU A 2 -9.86 -10.16 -8.12
CA LEU A 2 -9.38 -10.59 -6.80
C LEU A 2 -9.20 -12.13 -6.73
N ASP A 3 -9.68 -12.84 -7.76
CA ASP A 3 -9.58 -14.30 -7.91
C ASP A 3 -8.14 -14.82 -7.95
N ARG A 4 -7.18 -13.97 -8.34
CA ARG A 4 -5.75 -14.31 -8.41
C ARG A 4 -5.08 -14.38 -7.04
N ILE A 5 -5.63 -13.68 -6.04
CA ILE A 5 -5.25 -13.82 -4.62
C ILE A 5 -6.17 -14.79 -3.87
N GLY A 6 -7.13 -15.42 -4.58
CA GLY A 6 -8.04 -16.41 -4.02
C GLY A 6 -8.98 -15.86 -2.95
N ARG A 7 -9.29 -14.56 -2.96
CA ARG A 7 -10.14 -13.91 -1.95
C ARG A 7 -11.29 -13.14 -2.59
N SER A 8 -12.44 -13.14 -1.92
CA SER A 8 -13.57 -12.30 -2.29
C SER A 8 -13.42 -10.90 -1.69
N PRO A 9 -14.00 -9.85 -2.30
CA PRO A 9 -13.95 -8.49 -1.77
C PRO A 9 -14.43 -8.38 -0.32
N GLU A 10 -15.42 -9.18 0.07
CA GLU A 10 -16.04 -9.18 1.40
C GLU A 10 -15.07 -9.68 2.48
N GLY A 11 -14.06 -10.46 2.09
CA GLY A 11 -12.98 -10.94 2.96
C GLY A 11 -11.79 -9.97 3.05
N LEU A 12 -11.95 -8.72 2.64
CA LEU A 12 -10.89 -7.70 2.64
C LEU A 12 -11.37 -6.41 3.30
N LEU A 13 -10.59 -5.93 4.26
CA LEU A 13 -10.76 -4.62 4.87
C LEU A 13 -9.79 -3.61 4.22
N PRO A 14 -10.26 -2.63 3.43
CA PRO A 14 -9.39 -1.58 2.91
C PRO A 14 -8.94 -0.65 4.05
N ILE A 15 -7.64 -0.37 4.11
CA ILE A 15 -7.03 0.51 5.13
C ILE A 15 -6.37 1.77 4.54
N ALA A 16 -6.01 1.75 3.26
CA ALA A 16 -5.54 2.92 2.52
C ALA A 16 -5.74 2.71 1.02
N ALA A 17 -5.84 3.80 0.26
CA ALA A 17 -5.85 3.79 -1.19
C ALA A 17 -5.10 5.02 -1.74
N SER A 18 -4.49 4.90 -2.91
CA SER A 18 -4.00 6.07 -3.64
C SER A 18 -5.17 6.91 -4.17
N LEU A 19 -4.91 8.17 -4.52
CA LEU A 19 -5.93 9.12 -5.00
C LEU A 19 -6.73 8.60 -6.20
N GLU A 20 -6.05 7.92 -7.12
CA GLU A 20 -6.67 7.31 -8.30
C GLU A 20 -7.20 5.90 -8.04
N GLN A 21 -7.11 5.42 -6.79
CA GLN A 21 -7.46 4.05 -6.38
C GLN A 21 -6.70 2.96 -7.15
N ALA A 22 -5.61 3.33 -7.83
CA ALA A 22 -4.74 2.41 -8.55
C ALA A 22 -4.00 1.48 -7.58
N ASP A 23 -3.69 1.98 -6.38
CA ASP A 23 -3.08 1.23 -5.29
C ASP A 23 -4.08 1.11 -4.14
N LEU A 24 -4.29 -0.11 -3.67
CA LEU A 24 -5.15 -0.43 -2.55
C LEU A 24 -4.37 -1.24 -1.53
N PHE A 25 -4.39 -0.81 -0.27
CA PHE A 25 -3.83 -1.54 0.86
C PHE A 25 -4.98 -2.15 1.65
N VAL A 26 -4.99 -3.47 1.73
CA VAL A 26 -6.08 -4.23 2.36
C VAL A 26 -5.55 -5.18 3.42
N MET A 27 -6.40 -5.49 4.40
CA MET A 27 -6.14 -6.51 5.41
C MET A 27 -7.13 -7.66 5.20
N PRO A 28 -6.68 -8.93 5.16
CA PRO A 28 -7.59 -10.06 5.11
C PRO A 28 -8.52 -10.11 6.31
N VAL A 29 -9.77 -10.49 6.09
CA VAL A 29 -10.75 -10.78 7.14
C VAL A 29 -11.14 -12.25 6.99
N ASP A 30 -10.78 -13.06 7.97
CA ASP A 30 -11.07 -14.50 8.02
C ASP A 30 -12.00 -14.75 9.22
N ASP A 31 -13.16 -15.36 8.98
CA ASP A 31 -14.17 -15.64 10.01
C ASP A 31 -14.57 -14.42 10.88
N GLY A 32 -14.64 -13.25 10.26
CA GLY A 32 -14.97 -11.98 10.93
C GLY A 32 -13.83 -11.38 11.75
N VAL A 33 -12.64 -11.97 11.70
CA VAL A 33 -11.44 -11.48 12.39
C VAL A 33 -10.50 -10.84 11.39
N VAL A 34 -10.07 -9.61 11.66
CA VAL A 34 -9.08 -8.91 10.85
C VAL A 34 -7.71 -9.55 11.08
N GLY A 35 -7.11 -10.05 10.02
CA GLY A 35 -5.77 -10.64 10.00
C GLY A 35 -4.68 -9.59 10.26
N ARG A 36 -3.46 -10.03 10.52
CA ARG A 36 -2.36 -9.11 10.87
C ARG A 36 -1.68 -8.47 9.65
N ARG A 37 -1.69 -9.17 8.52
CA ARG A 37 -0.95 -8.77 7.31
C ARG A 37 -1.67 -7.67 6.54
N VAL A 38 -0.89 -6.85 5.85
CA VAL A 38 -1.37 -5.88 4.87
C VAL A 38 -0.96 -6.35 3.48
N LEU A 39 -1.88 -6.37 2.53
CA LEU A 39 -1.62 -6.67 1.13
C LEU A 39 -1.68 -5.36 0.34
N TRP A 40 -0.69 -5.11 -0.50
CA TRP A 40 -0.73 -4.04 -1.49
C TRP A 40 -1.18 -4.63 -2.82
N LEU A 41 -2.34 -4.18 -3.27
CA LEU A 41 -2.92 -4.51 -4.56
C LEU A 41 -2.77 -3.33 -5.50
N ALA A 42 -2.25 -3.53 -6.71
CA ALA A 42 -2.30 -2.54 -7.78
C ALA A 42 -2.98 -3.15 -9.00
N GLU A 43 -3.99 -2.46 -9.53
CA GLU A 43 -4.83 -2.96 -10.64
C GLU A 43 -5.41 -4.38 -10.40
N GLY A 44 -5.59 -4.76 -9.14
CA GLY A 44 -6.08 -6.08 -8.73
C GLY A 44 -5.01 -7.17 -8.61
N GLU A 45 -3.73 -6.85 -8.81
CA GLU A 45 -2.59 -7.76 -8.64
C GLU A 45 -1.92 -7.54 -7.29
N LEU A 46 -1.46 -8.63 -6.64
CA LEU A 46 -0.66 -8.52 -5.42
C LEU A 46 0.75 -8.04 -5.78
N ILE A 47 1.06 -6.83 -5.35
CA ILE A 47 2.37 -6.22 -5.52
C ILE A 47 3.30 -6.62 -4.37
N ASP A 48 2.81 -6.52 -3.14
CA ASP A 48 3.60 -6.83 -1.95
C ASP A 48 2.71 -7.20 -0.74
N ALA A 49 3.33 -7.78 0.28
CA ALA A 49 2.69 -8.10 1.56
C ALA A 49 3.57 -7.70 2.75
N PHE A 50 2.96 -7.06 3.73
CA PHE A 50 3.59 -6.64 4.97
C PHE A 50 3.08 -7.49 6.14
N ASP A 51 3.97 -7.87 7.06
CA ASP A 51 3.60 -8.73 8.21
C ASP A 51 2.77 -8.00 9.28
N SER A 52 2.67 -6.67 9.17
CA SER A 52 1.84 -5.85 10.06
C SER A 52 1.51 -4.48 9.45
N ILE A 53 0.44 -3.85 9.96
CA ILE A 53 0.13 -2.43 9.70
C ILE A 53 1.35 -1.55 10.02
N GLY A 54 2.03 -1.80 11.13
CA GLY A 54 3.19 -1.00 11.55
C GLY A 54 4.34 -1.04 10.53
N GLN A 55 4.63 -2.22 9.98
CA GLN A 55 5.65 -2.37 8.94
C GLN A 55 5.25 -1.68 7.63
N CYS A 56 3.99 -1.82 7.21
CA CYS A 56 3.46 -1.11 6.04
C CYS A 56 3.59 0.41 6.23
N PHE A 57 3.16 0.92 7.39
CA PHE A 57 3.21 2.34 7.72
C PHE A 57 4.64 2.90 7.75
N ALA A 58 5.58 2.19 8.39
CA ALA A 58 6.99 2.57 8.39
C ALA A 58 7.57 2.63 6.97
N SER A 59 7.21 1.66 6.12
CA SER A 59 7.65 1.61 4.72
C SER A 59 7.12 2.80 3.90
N MET A 60 5.85 3.17 4.11
CA MET A 60 5.25 4.36 3.48
C MET A 60 5.94 5.66 3.93
N ILE A 61 6.28 5.79 5.21
CA ILE A 61 7.03 6.94 5.72
C ILE A 61 8.40 7.03 5.08
N ASP A 62 9.14 5.91 5.03
CA ASP A 62 10.49 5.88 4.47
C ASP A 62 10.48 6.21 2.97
N TYR A 63 9.51 5.68 2.22
CA TYR A 63 9.29 6.05 0.83
C TYR A 63 9.03 7.57 0.69
N THR A 64 8.13 8.11 1.51
CA THR A 64 7.77 9.54 1.48
C THR A 64 8.96 10.45 1.78
N LYS A 65 9.79 10.08 2.78
CA LYS A 65 11.03 10.79 3.11
C LYS A 65 12.00 10.81 1.94
N ARG A 66 12.24 9.65 1.31
CA ARG A 66 13.15 9.53 0.15
C ARG A 66 12.65 10.36 -1.02
N ARG A 67 11.36 10.31 -1.33
CA ARG A 67 10.74 11.09 -2.40
C ARG A 67 10.82 12.59 -2.15
N SER A 68 10.52 13.03 -0.92
CA SER A 68 10.60 14.45 -0.54
C SER A 68 12.02 15.00 -0.67
N ARG A 69 13.03 14.20 -0.33
CA ARG A 69 14.43 14.58 -0.53
C ARG A 69 14.78 14.74 -2.01
N LYS A 70 14.40 13.77 -2.85
CA LYS A 70 14.62 13.82 -4.31
C LYS A 70 13.98 15.06 -4.95
N MET A 71 12.75 15.41 -4.56
CA MET A 71 12.07 16.61 -5.06
C MET A 71 12.78 17.91 -4.66
N ARG A 72 13.43 17.96 -3.48
CA ARG A 72 14.22 19.12 -3.06
C ARG A 72 15.52 19.25 -3.83
N GLU A 73 16.15 18.12 -4.16
CA GLU A 73 17.36 18.07 -5.00
C GLU A 73 17.01 18.56 -6.42
N GLU A 74 15.94 18.02 -7.03
CA GLU A 74 15.46 18.43 -8.36
C GLU A 74 15.03 19.91 -8.42
N ALA A 75 14.43 20.44 -7.34
CA ALA A 75 14.06 21.86 -7.26
C ALA A 75 15.27 22.79 -7.04
N GLY A 76 16.37 22.29 -6.46
CA GLY A 76 17.62 23.03 -6.26
C GLY A 76 18.51 23.07 -7.50
N GLU A 77 18.41 22.08 -8.38
CA GLU A 77 19.18 22.00 -9.64
C GLU A 77 18.57 22.82 -10.79
N GLY A 78 17.31 23.28 -10.66
CA GLY A 78 16.63 24.10 -11.67
C GLY A 78 16.83 25.62 -11.55
N GLY A 79 17.74 26.07 -10.69
CA GLY A 79 17.98 27.49 -10.40
C GLY A 79 19.42 27.93 -10.68
N LEU A 80 19.84 27.91 -11.95
CA LEU A 80 21.03 28.60 -12.47
C LEU A 80 20.74 29.21 -13.83
#